data_AF-A0A815SXA1-F1
#
_entry.id   AF-A0A815SXA1-F1
#
_cell.length_a   1.000
_cell.length_b   1.000
_cell.length_c   1.000
_cell.angle_alpha   90.00
_cell.angle_beta   90.00
_cell.angle_gamma   90.00
#
_symmetry.space_group_name_H-M   'P 1'
#
loop_
_entity.id
_entity.type
_entity.pdbx_description
1 polymer ?
#
loop_
_entity_poly.entity_id
_entity_poly.type
_entity_poly.pdbx_seq_one_letter_code
_entity_poly.pdbx_strand_id
1 'polypeptide(L)'
;MYDGRLLTGYRSDKGVGRMEKREIGELEPYLEKRNGFSWLPQQDTDYYASEAVHNNLKLTQQERDVMNIPDYLLWSIGNFFLFFVFGIICIILSVRVREHKRTLDYEQTLKISKRTLVLNIFSTIAGIAFVVTMLALLISKSSSSF
;
A
#
# COMPACT_ATOMS: atom_id res chain seq x y z
N MET A 1 19.39 -24.15 -12.92
CA MET A 1 17.96 -24.06 -12.57
C MET A 1 17.90 -24.01 -11.05
N TYR A 2 17.91 -22.81 -10.46
CA TYR A 2 17.89 -22.63 -9.01
C TYR A 2 16.57 -21.98 -8.62
N ASP A 3 15.88 -22.64 -7.70
CA ASP A 3 14.54 -22.33 -7.21
C ASP A 3 14.62 -21.16 -6.21
N GLY A 4 14.17 -19.98 -6.64
CA GLY A 4 14.22 -18.72 -5.89
C GLY A 4 13.10 -18.56 -4.88
N ARG A 5 12.79 -19.60 -4.10
CA ARG A 5 11.83 -19.53 -3.01
C ARG A 5 12.54 -19.75 -1.68
N LEU A 6 12.29 -18.82 -0.76
CA LEU A 6 12.52 -18.86 0.71
C LEU A 6 13.43 -17.72 1.19
N LEU A 7 12.93 -16.48 1.25
CA LEU A 7 13.35 -15.49 2.25
C LEU A 7 12.28 -14.39 2.41
N THR A 8 11.07 -14.75 2.85
CA THR A 8 10.09 -13.79 3.37
C THR A 8 9.60 -14.26 4.72
N GLY A 9 10.35 -13.91 5.78
CA GLY A 9 10.04 -14.40 7.11
C GLY A 9 10.88 -13.83 8.23
N TYR A 10 11.11 -12.51 8.26
CA TYR A 10 11.50 -11.82 9.50
C TYR A 10 10.74 -10.50 9.60
N ARG A 11 9.46 -10.61 9.97
CA ARG A 11 8.66 -9.49 10.46
C ARG A 11 9.00 -9.31 11.93
N SER A 12 9.92 -8.40 12.22
CA SER A 12 10.24 -8.00 13.59
C SER A 12 9.12 -7.12 14.14
N ASP A 13 8.03 -7.76 14.60
CA ASP A 13 6.96 -7.15 15.42
C ASP A 13 7.46 -6.93 16.86
N LYS A 14 8.63 -6.29 17.01
CA LYS A 14 9.05 -5.74 18.29
C LYS A 14 8.59 -4.29 18.31
N GLY A 15 7.45 -4.09 18.96
CA GLY A 15 6.98 -2.79 19.37
C GLY A 15 8.16 -1.99 19.92
N VAL A 16 8.26 -0.76 19.45
CA VAL A 16 9.17 0.26 19.97
C VAL A 16 8.69 0.57 21.40
N GLY A 17 9.05 -0.33 22.31
CA GLY A 17 9.02 -0.11 23.73
C GLY A 17 9.94 1.07 23.96
N ARG A 18 9.33 2.19 24.36
CA ARG A 18 9.95 3.35 24.96
C ARG A 18 11.06 2.86 25.88
N MET A 19 12.31 2.89 25.40
CA MET A 19 13.47 2.54 26.21
C MET A 19 13.48 3.50 27.38
N GLU A 20 13.22 2.93 28.55
CA GLU A 20 13.25 3.62 29.81
C GLU A 20 14.69 4.14 30.00
N LYS A 21 14.83 5.43 30.32
CA LYS A 21 16.12 6.15 30.45
C LYS A 21 17.06 5.61 31.55
N ARG A 22 16.83 4.41 32.08
CA ARG A 22 17.55 3.85 33.23
C ARG A 22 18.76 2.98 32.87
N GLU A 23 18.91 2.53 31.62
CA GLU A 23 20.05 1.66 31.23
C GLU A 23 21.18 2.41 30.50
N ILE A 24 21.07 3.72 30.29
CA ILE A 24 22.14 4.51 29.65
C ILE A 24 23.29 4.81 30.64
N GLY A 25 23.06 4.69 31.95
CA GLY A 25 24.05 5.00 32.99
C GLY A 25 25.13 3.93 33.23
N GLU A 26 24.93 2.68 32.79
CA GLU A 26 25.89 1.58 33.06
C GLU A 26 26.89 1.31 31.92
N LEU A 27 26.71 1.94 30.75
CA LEU A 27 27.59 1.73 29.59
C LEU A 27 28.66 2.81 29.41
N GLU A 28 28.61 3.91 30.16
CA GLU A 28 29.63 4.97 30.10
C GLU A 28 31.07 4.49 30.39
N PRO A 29 31.37 3.62 31.38
CA PRO A 29 32.75 3.26 31.68
C PRO A 29 33.39 2.35 30.62
N TYR A 30 32.61 1.82 29.67
CA TYR A 30 33.13 1.00 28.57
C TYR A 30 33.42 1.79 27.29
N LEU A 31 32.92 3.03 27.18
CA LEU A 31 33.17 3.90 26.02
C LEU A 31 34.44 4.76 26.17
N GLU A 32 34.88 5.03 27.40
CA GLU A 32 36.02 5.92 27.65
C GLU A 32 37.40 5.26 27.38
N LYS A 33 37.46 3.92 27.27
CA LYS A 33 38.71 3.18 27.10
C LYS A 33 39.12 2.92 25.64
N ARG A 34 38.47 3.57 24.67
CA ARG A 34 38.78 3.41 23.23
C ARG A 34 39.33 4.68 22.55
N ASN A 35 39.96 5.56 23.33
CA ASN A 35 40.59 6.81 22.83
C ASN A 35 41.99 6.64 22.20
N GLY A 36 42.34 5.45 21.71
CA GLY A 36 43.71 5.13 21.28
C GLY A 36 43.85 4.32 19.99
N PHE A 37 42.83 4.26 19.14
CA PHE A 37 42.87 3.45 17.91
C PHE A 37 42.44 4.29 16.69
N SER A 38 43.22 5.31 16.36
CA SER A 38 43.03 6.17 15.17
C SER A 38 43.91 5.74 13.99
N TRP A 39 43.82 4.47 13.56
CA TRP A 39 44.48 4.00 12.31
C TRP A 39 43.49 3.75 11.18
N LEU A 40 42.19 4.01 11.38
CA LEU A 40 41.23 3.92 10.29
C LEU A 40 41.27 5.22 9.48
N PRO A 41 41.55 5.15 8.16
CA PRO A 41 41.54 6.33 7.31
C PRO A 41 40.15 6.97 7.33
N GLN A 42 40.09 8.20 7.84
CA GLN A 42 38.86 8.95 8.07
C GLN A 42 38.17 9.40 6.76
N GLN A 43 38.83 9.21 5.61
CA GLN A 43 38.32 9.57 4.28
C GLN A 43 37.25 8.61 3.75
N ASP A 44 37.18 7.37 4.22
CA ASP A 44 36.28 6.38 3.65
C ASP A 44 34.90 6.35 4.36
N THR A 45 34.82 6.78 5.61
CA THR A 45 33.56 6.72 6.39
C THR A 45 32.47 7.65 5.85
N ASP A 46 32.85 8.80 5.28
CA ASP A 46 31.91 9.78 4.75
C ASP A 46 31.27 9.31 3.43
N TYR A 47 32.01 8.53 2.64
CA TYR A 47 31.52 7.96 1.38
C TYR A 47 30.43 6.91 1.62
N TYR A 48 30.66 5.95 2.52
CA TYR A 48 29.66 4.93 2.86
C TYR A 48 28.43 5.52 3.56
N ALA A 49 28.60 6.58 4.36
CA ALA A 49 27.48 7.30 4.96
C ALA A 49 26.60 7.98 3.89
N SER A 50 27.20 8.57 2.87
CA SER A 50 26.48 9.24 1.77
C SER A 50 25.65 8.25 0.93
N GLU A 51 26.22 7.09 0.58
CA GLU A 51 25.53 6.08 -0.21
C GLU A 51 24.34 5.46 0.56
N ALA A 52 24.52 5.20 1.85
CA ALA A 52 23.43 4.74 2.71
C ALA A 52 22.28 5.76 2.77
N VAL A 53 22.59 7.05 2.92
CA VAL A 53 21.55 8.11 2.93
C VAL A 53 20.81 8.18 1.59
N HIS A 54 21.52 8.07 0.47
CA HIS A 54 20.90 8.12 -0.85
C HIS A 54 19.95 6.94 -1.11
N ASN A 55 20.32 5.74 -0.67
CA ASN A 55 19.49 4.55 -0.79
C ASN A 55 18.22 4.62 0.10
N ASN A 56 18.35 5.12 1.32
CA ASN A 56 17.20 5.37 2.20
C ASN A 56 16.24 6.43 1.64
N LEU A 57 16.77 7.45 0.96
CA LEU A 57 15.95 8.48 0.33
C LEU A 57 15.13 7.92 -0.86
N LYS A 58 15.73 7.04 -1.67
CA LYS A 58 15.03 6.35 -2.77
C LYS A 58 13.91 5.45 -2.26
N LEU A 59 14.16 4.68 -1.20
CA LEU A 59 13.15 3.83 -0.55
C LEU A 59 11.96 4.66 -0.06
N THR A 60 12.23 5.75 0.67
CA THR A 60 11.16 6.63 1.18
C THR A 60 10.40 7.35 0.05
N GLN A 61 11.05 7.63 -1.08
CA GLN A 61 10.35 8.18 -2.25
C GLN A 61 9.44 7.13 -2.89
N GLN A 62 9.92 5.91 -3.10
CA GLN A 62 9.12 4.81 -3.64
C GLN A 62 7.91 4.48 -2.75
N GLU A 63 8.09 4.46 -1.42
CA GLU A 63 6.98 4.27 -0.48
C GLU A 63 5.91 5.36 -0.63
N ARG A 64 6.32 6.62 -0.77
CA ARG A 64 5.38 7.74 -0.99
C ARG A 64 4.63 7.59 -2.31
N ASP A 65 5.33 7.20 -3.38
CA ASP A 65 4.72 7.01 -4.69
C ASP A 65 3.69 5.87 -4.68
N VAL A 66 3.99 4.76 -4.01
CA VAL A 66 3.06 3.63 -3.82
C VAL A 66 1.83 4.05 -3.00
N MET A 67 2.02 4.82 -1.94
CA MET A 67 0.92 5.26 -1.07
C MET A 67 -0.03 6.25 -1.77
N ASN A 68 0.48 7.01 -2.75
CA ASN A 68 -0.31 7.96 -3.52
C ASN A 68 -1.21 7.30 -4.60
N ILE A 69 -1.05 6.00 -4.87
CA ILE A 69 -1.91 5.28 -5.82
C ILE A 69 -3.35 5.23 -5.27
N PRO A 70 -4.41 5.59 -6.03
CA PRO A 70 -5.78 5.53 -5.52
C PRO A 70 -6.32 4.10 -5.36
N ASP A 71 -7.04 3.86 -4.25
CA ASP A 71 -7.63 2.54 -3.91
C ASP A 71 -9.06 2.35 -4.46
N TYR A 72 -9.75 3.44 -4.82
CA TYR A 72 -11.14 3.46 -5.31
C TYR A 72 -12.19 2.79 -4.39
N LEU A 73 -11.85 2.46 -3.15
CA LEU A 73 -12.71 1.70 -2.23
C LEU A 73 -14.08 2.38 -1.99
N LEU A 74 -14.07 3.69 -1.73
CA LEU A 74 -15.31 4.47 -1.54
C LEU A 74 -16.21 4.42 -2.78
N TRP A 75 -15.63 4.49 -3.98
CA TRP A 75 -16.40 4.37 -5.22
C TRP A 75 -16.98 2.96 -5.36
N SER A 76 -16.21 1.92 -5.07
CA SER A 76 -16.71 0.54 -5.11
C SER A 76 -17.84 0.28 -4.11
N ILE A 77 -17.80 0.91 -2.93
CA ILE A 77 -18.93 0.88 -1.98
C ILE A 77 -20.16 1.58 -2.58
N GLY A 78 -20.00 2.70 -3.28
CA GLY A 78 -21.10 3.34 -4.01
C GLY A 78 -21.71 2.41 -5.07
N ASN A 79 -20.85 1.74 -5.85
CA ASN A 79 -21.29 0.79 -6.88
C ASN A 79 -22.01 -0.43 -6.31
N PHE A 80 -21.69 -0.84 -5.08
CA PHE A 80 -22.40 -1.94 -4.40
C PHE A 80 -23.89 -1.65 -4.18
N PHE A 81 -24.25 -0.40 -3.89
CA PHE A 81 -25.66 -0.01 -3.76
C PHE A 81 -26.39 0.07 -5.11
N LEU A 82 -25.68 0.38 -6.19
CA LEU A 82 -26.26 0.42 -7.55
C LEU A 82 -26.39 -0.97 -8.16
N PHE A 83 -25.37 -1.82 -7.98
CA PHE A 83 -25.31 -3.13 -8.59
C PHE A 83 -24.50 -4.10 -7.71
N PHE A 84 -25.21 -4.81 -6.82
CA PHE A 84 -24.63 -5.65 -5.77
C PHE A 84 -23.53 -6.60 -6.25
N VAL A 85 -23.76 -7.32 -7.36
CA VAL A 85 -22.84 -8.36 -7.85
C VAL A 85 -21.49 -7.77 -8.30
N PHE A 86 -21.52 -6.73 -9.14
CA PHE A 86 -20.29 -6.06 -9.60
C PHE A 86 -19.65 -5.23 -8.49
N GLY A 87 -20.44 -4.65 -7.59
CA GLY A 87 -19.94 -3.90 -6.45
C GLY A 87 -19.08 -4.75 -5.52
N ILE A 88 -19.49 -5.98 -5.19
CA ILE A 88 -18.66 -6.89 -4.38
C ILE A 88 -17.30 -7.16 -5.05
N ILE A 89 -17.30 -7.44 -6.36
CA ILE A 89 -16.07 -7.70 -7.12
C ILE A 89 -15.14 -6.48 -7.06
N CYS A 90 -15.69 -5.28 -7.23
CA CYS A 90 -14.92 -4.04 -7.16
C CYS A 90 -14.33 -3.82 -5.76
N ILE A 91 -15.10 -4.08 -4.70
CA ILE A 91 -14.63 -3.96 -3.31
C ILE A 91 -13.46 -4.91 -3.06
N ILE A 92 -13.56 -6.18 -3.49
CA ILE A 92 -12.47 -7.16 -3.33
C ILE A 92 -11.20 -6.68 -4.03
N LEU A 93 -11.31 -6.12 -5.23
CA LEU A 93 -10.15 -5.59 -5.96
C LEU A 93 -9.54 -4.37 -5.28
N SER A 94 -10.36 -3.43 -4.77
CA SER A 94 -9.89 -2.30 -3.97
C SER A 94 -9.14 -2.74 -2.71
N VAL A 95 -9.62 -3.78 -2.03
CA VAL A 95 -8.92 -4.38 -0.88
C VAL A 95 -7.58 -4.98 -1.31
N ARG A 96 -7.53 -5.68 -2.46
CA ARG A 96 -6.27 -6.22 -3.00
C ARG A 96 -5.26 -5.12 -3.35
N VAL A 97 -5.68 -3.98 -3.89
CA VAL A 97 -4.77 -2.84 -4.10
C VAL A 97 -4.13 -2.41 -2.79
N ARG A 98 -4.95 -2.30 -1.72
CA ARG A 98 -4.46 -1.93 -0.38
C ARG A 98 -3.51 -2.98 0.22
N GLU A 99 -3.74 -4.26 -0.04
CA GLU A 99 -2.81 -5.32 0.37
C GLU A 99 -1.46 -5.21 -0.36
N HIS A 100 -1.46 -4.94 -1.67
CA HIS A 100 -0.22 -4.80 -2.46
C HIS A 100 0.55 -3.51 -2.13
N LYS A 101 -0.14 -2.45 -1.69
CA LYS A 101 0.53 -1.27 -1.12
C LYS A 101 1.39 -1.62 0.10
N ARG A 102 0.97 -2.60 0.91
CA ARG A 102 1.73 -3.05 2.09
C ARG A 102 2.98 -3.85 1.71
N THR A 103 3.02 -4.44 0.53
CA THR A 103 4.19 -5.20 0.04
C THR A 103 5.19 -4.32 -0.73
N LEU A 104 4.90 -3.01 -0.90
CA LEU A 104 5.74 -2.03 -1.60
C LEU A 104 6.07 -2.39 -3.07
N ASP A 105 5.28 -3.27 -3.69
CA ASP A 105 5.42 -3.64 -5.09
C ASP A 105 4.64 -2.65 -5.96
N TYR A 106 5.35 -1.64 -6.47
CA TYR A 106 4.78 -0.54 -7.25
C TYR A 106 4.10 -1.00 -8.54
N GLU A 107 4.78 -1.84 -9.33
CA GLU A 107 4.31 -2.31 -10.63
C GLU A 107 3.00 -3.10 -10.51
N GLN A 108 2.95 -4.03 -9.54
CA GLN A 108 1.74 -4.81 -9.30
C GLN A 108 0.60 -3.95 -8.76
N THR A 109 0.89 -3.04 -7.83
CA THR A 109 -0.11 -2.14 -7.25
C THR A 109 -0.75 -1.26 -8.33
N LEU A 110 0.06 -0.70 -9.23
CA LEU A 110 -0.42 0.14 -10.33
C LEU A 110 -1.29 -0.65 -11.31
N LYS A 111 -0.88 -1.87 -11.68
CA LYS A 111 -1.62 -2.74 -12.59
C LYS A 111 -2.99 -3.14 -12.03
N ILE A 112 -3.06 -3.48 -10.74
CA ILE A 112 -4.32 -3.85 -10.07
C ILE A 112 -5.19 -2.61 -9.89
N SER A 113 -4.63 -1.45 -9.54
CA SER A 113 -5.37 -0.19 -9.43
C SER A 113 -6.04 0.20 -10.74
N LYS A 114 -5.32 0.13 -11.88
CA LYS A 114 -5.89 0.37 -13.22
C LYS A 114 -7.05 -0.58 -13.55
N ARG A 115 -6.92 -1.87 -13.24
CA ARG A 115 -8.01 -2.85 -13.42
C ARG A 115 -9.23 -2.53 -12.56
N THR A 116 -8.99 -2.11 -11.32
CA THR A 116 -10.05 -1.72 -10.37
C THR A 116 -10.80 -0.49 -10.86
N LEU A 117 -10.09 0.51 -11.40
CA LEU A 117 -10.71 1.69 -12.03
C LEU A 117 -11.61 1.28 -13.20
N VAL A 118 -11.09 0.46 -14.13
CA VAL A 118 -11.85 0.04 -15.31
C VAL A 118 -13.12 -0.70 -14.91
N LEU A 119 -13.03 -1.63 -13.95
CA LEU A 119 -14.20 -2.36 -13.45
C LEU A 119 -15.20 -1.48 -12.72
N ASN A 120 -14.75 -0.50 -11.93
CA ASN A 120 -15.65 0.48 -11.31
C ASN A 120 -16.40 1.31 -12.36
N ILE A 121 -15.74 1.74 -13.44
CA ILE A 121 -16.40 2.47 -14.53
C ILE A 121 -17.45 1.59 -15.20
N PHE A 122 -17.09 0.36 -15.58
CA PHE A 122 -18.05 -0.58 -16.18
C PHE A 122 -19.23 -0.87 -15.25
N SER A 123 -18.97 -1.08 -13.95
CA SER A 123 -20.01 -1.31 -12.94
C SER A 123 -20.94 -0.10 -12.81
N THR A 124 -20.40 1.12 -12.89
CA THR A 124 -21.20 2.35 -12.80
C THR A 124 -22.12 2.47 -14.01
N ILE A 125 -21.60 2.26 -15.23
CA ILE A 125 -22.38 2.33 -16.47
C ILE A 125 -23.47 1.26 -16.47
N ALA A 126 -23.14 0.02 -16.12
CA ALA A 126 -24.09 -1.07 -16.05
C ALA A 126 -25.18 -0.83 -14.98
N GLY A 127 -24.80 -0.32 -13.81
CA GLY A 127 -25.73 0.04 -12.75
C GLY A 127 -26.71 1.14 -13.16
N ILE A 128 -26.23 2.21 -13.80
CA ILE A 128 -27.08 3.29 -14.30
C ILE A 128 -28.04 2.78 -15.37
N ALA A 129 -27.54 2.00 -16.34
CA ALA A 129 -28.39 1.42 -17.39
C ALA A 129 -29.51 0.55 -16.78
N PHE A 130 -29.18 -0.28 -15.79
CA PHE A 130 -30.15 -1.11 -15.08
C PHE A 130 -31.25 -0.28 -14.39
N VAL A 131 -30.89 0.79 -13.68
CA VAL A 131 -31.86 1.68 -13.02
C VAL A 131 -32.77 2.36 -14.05
N VAL A 132 -32.22 2.87 -15.15
CA VAL A 132 -32.99 3.51 -16.23
C VAL A 132 -33.98 2.52 -16.85
N THR A 133 -33.54 1.29 -17.15
CA THR A 133 -34.43 0.25 -17.70
C THR A 133 -35.55 -0.10 -16.73
N MET A 134 -35.25 -0.23 -15.43
CA MET A 134 -36.27 -0.51 -14.42
C MET A 134 -37.32 0.61 -14.32
N LEU A 135 -36.89 1.87 -14.31
CA LEU A 135 -37.81 3.01 -14.30
C LEU A 135 -38.68 3.04 -15.56
N ALA A 136 -38.10 2.81 -16.73
CA ALA A 136 -38.85 2.74 -17.98
C ALA A 136 -39.94 1.66 -17.94
N LEU A 137 -39.61 0.44 -17.46
CA LEU A 137 -40.57 -0.65 -17.32
C LEU A 137 -41.69 -0.33 -16.32
N LEU A 138 -41.36 0.31 -15.20
CA LEU A 138 -42.35 0.72 -14.20
C LEU A 138 -43.33 1.77 -14.77
N ILE A 139 -42.82 2.75 -15.51
CA ILE A 139 -43.64 3.77 -16.18
C ILE A 139 -44.53 3.12 -17.25
N SER A 140 -43.97 2.25 -18.09
CA SER A 140 -44.73 1.53 -19.11
C SER A 140 -45.86 0.69 -18.50
N LYS A 141 -45.60 -0.01 -17.39
CA LYS A 141 -46.62 -0.81 -16.69
C LYS A 141 -47.71 0.07 -16.05
N SER A 142 -47.34 1.23 -15.51
CA SER A 142 -48.33 2.19 -14.97
C SER A 142 -49.25 2.72 -16.07
N SER A 143 -48.73 2.96 -17.27
CA SER A 143 -49.54 3.49 -18.39
C SER A 143 -50.52 2.46 -18.96
N SER A 144 -50.24 1.16 -18.89
CA SER A 144 -51.13 0.12 -19.40
C SER A 144 -52.29 -0.23 -18.46
N SER A 145 -52.26 0.28 -17.22
CA SER A 145 -53.28 0.00 -16.21
C SER A 145 -54.39 1.07 -16.13
N PHE A 146 -54.28 2.14 -16.93
CA PHE A 146 -55.29 3.19 -17.11
C PHE A 146 -55.99 3.02 -18.44
#